data_AF-A0A6I9NR65-F1
#
_entry.id   AF-A0A6I9NR65-F1
#
_cell.length_a   1.000
_cell.length_b   1.000
_cell.length_c   1.000
_cell.angle_alpha   90.00
_cell.angle_beta   90.00
_cell.angle_gamma   90.00
#
_symmetry.space_group_name_H-M   'P 1'
#
loop_
_entity.id
_entity.type
_entity.pdbx_description
1 polymer ?
#
loop_
_entity_poly.entity_id
_entity_poly.type
_entity_poly.pdbx_seq_one_letter_code
_entity_poly.pdbx_strand_id
1 'polypeptide(L)'
;MAASLQRLTSAGRNLLQRNLLKTFSSNRLTPGSHRLLSTQAAQQVALNVPETKVTTLENGLRVSSEDAGLTTCTVGLWIDAGSRYENARNNGTAHFLEHMAFKVR
;
A
#
# COMPACT_ATOMS: atom_id res chain seq x y z
N MET A 1 12.76 52.80 -13.42
CA MET A 1 11.42 53.04 -13.98
C MET A 1 10.44 52.14 -13.24
N ALA A 2 9.78 52.68 -12.21
CA ALA A 2 8.75 51.99 -11.45
C ALA A 2 7.39 52.40 -12.00
N ALA A 3 6.56 51.44 -12.39
CA ALA A 3 5.16 51.64 -12.77
C ALA A 3 4.37 50.47 -12.17
N SER A 4 3.65 50.71 -11.08
CA SER A 4 2.25 51.16 -11.07
C SER A 4 1.30 49.97 -10.97
N LEU A 5 0.98 49.61 -9.73
CA LEU A 5 -0.13 48.76 -9.31
C LEU A 5 -1.46 49.31 -9.85
N GLN A 6 -2.10 48.60 -10.77
CA GLN A 6 -3.48 48.86 -11.16
C GLN A 6 -4.44 48.00 -10.34
N ARG A 7 -5.26 48.69 -9.55
CA ARG A 7 -6.34 48.18 -8.69
C ARG A 7 -7.41 47.51 -9.56
N LEU A 8 -7.70 46.21 -9.32
CA LEU A 8 -8.89 45.57 -9.87
C LEU A 8 -10.14 46.05 -9.12
N THR A 9 -11.09 46.59 -9.86
CA THR A 9 -12.38 47.08 -9.37
C THR A 9 -13.33 45.90 -9.06
N SER A 10 -14.16 46.07 -8.04
CA SER A 10 -15.08 45.05 -7.50
C SER A 10 -16.12 44.51 -8.49
N ALA A 11 -16.34 45.18 -9.62
CA ALA A 11 -17.30 44.76 -10.65
C ALA A 11 -16.84 43.53 -11.46
N GLY A 12 -15.55 43.23 -11.55
CA GLY A 12 -15.01 42.08 -12.29
C GLY A 12 -15.19 40.72 -11.58
N ARG A 13 -15.47 40.72 -10.28
CA ARG A 13 -15.62 39.48 -9.49
C ARG A 13 -17.01 38.84 -9.64
N ASN A 14 -18.04 39.66 -9.88
CA ASN A 14 -19.42 39.17 -9.98
C ASN A 14 -19.77 38.53 -11.35
N LEU A 15 -18.91 38.72 -12.36
CA LEU A 15 -19.10 38.12 -13.69
C LEU A 15 -18.53 36.69 -13.77
N LEU A 16 -17.44 36.40 -13.05
CA LEU A 16 -16.89 35.04 -12.95
C LEU A 16 -17.72 34.12 -12.03
N GLN A 17 -18.43 34.70 -11.05
CA GLN A 17 -19.30 33.92 -10.16
C GLN A 17 -20.59 33.44 -10.85
N ARG A 18 -21.08 34.15 -11.88
CA ARG A 18 -22.34 33.83 -12.56
C ARG A 18 -22.24 32.67 -13.57
N ASN A 19 -21.05 32.39 -14.08
CA ASN A 19 -20.82 31.25 -14.98
C ASN A 19 -20.38 29.96 -14.25
N LEU A 20 -20.01 30.04 -12.96
CA LEU A 20 -19.65 28.87 -12.16
C LEU A 20 -20.84 28.12 -11.55
N LEU A 21 -22.02 28.75 -11.56
CA LEU A 21 -23.24 28.19 -10.94
C LEU A 21 -24.20 27.54 -11.96
N LYS A 22 -23.84 27.48 -13.24
CA LYS A 22 -24.66 26.85 -14.29
C LYS A 22 -24.31 25.38 -14.58
N THR A 23 -23.29 24.83 -13.92
CA THR A 23 -22.85 23.43 -14.11
C THR A 23 -23.32 22.46 -13.02
N PHE A 24 -24.01 22.93 -11.99
CA PHE A 24 -24.63 22.06 -10.98
C PHE A 24 -26.08 21.72 -11.38
N SER A 25 -26.25 21.12 -12.56
CA SER A 25 -27.39 20.23 -12.76
C SER A 25 -27.07 18.94 -12.01
N SER A 26 -27.78 18.70 -10.91
CA SER A 26 -27.79 17.40 -10.23
C SER A 26 -28.32 16.33 -11.18
N ASN A 27 -27.45 15.79 -12.03
CA ASN A 27 -27.64 14.45 -12.53
C ASN A 27 -27.53 13.52 -11.32
N ARG A 28 -28.69 13.08 -10.81
CA ARG A 28 -28.79 11.92 -9.93
C ARG A 28 -28.16 10.75 -10.68
N LEU A 29 -26.89 10.49 -10.40
CA LEU A 29 -26.24 9.24 -10.74
C LEU A 29 -26.93 8.17 -9.90
N THR A 30 -27.94 7.51 -10.44
CA THR A 30 -28.40 6.25 -9.88
C THR A 30 -27.21 5.29 -9.91
N PRO A 31 -26.73 4.77 -8.78
CA PRO A 31 -25.68 3.77 -8.80
C PRO A 31 -26.25 2.55 -9.52
N GLY A 32 -25.83 2.32 -10.76
CA GLY A 32 -26.23 1.13 -11.50
C GLY A 32 -25.85 -0.12 -10.71
N SER A 33 -26.75 -1.09 -10.68
CA SER A 33 -26.72 -2.32 -9.87
C SER A 33 -25.48 -3.22 -10.06
N HIS A 34 -24.53 -2.83 -10.91
CA HIS A 34 -23.37 -3.64 -11.30
C HIS A 34 -22.05 -3.27 -10.60
N ARG A 35 -21.98 -2.21 -9.78
CA ARG A 35 -20.74 -1.82 -9.07
C ARG A 35 -20.52 -2.50 -7.71
N LEU A 36 -21.46 -3.30 -7.20
CA LEU A 36 -21.38 -3.92 -5.87
C LEU A 36 -20.97 -5.41 -5.89
N LEU A 37 -20.62 -5.95 -7.06
CA LEU A 37 -20.25 -7.37 -7.19
C LEU A 37 -18.81 -7.65 -6.73
N SER A 38 -17.90 -6.69 -6.84
CA SER A 38 -16.49 -6.86 -6.43
C SER A 38 -16.31 -6.99 -4.92
N THR A 39 -17.15 -6.34 -4.12
CA THR A 39 -17.12 -6.44 -2.66
C THR A 39 -17.64 -7.79 -2.15
N GLN A 40 -18.60 -8.41 -2.85
CA GLN A 40 -19.12 -9.74 -2.48
C GLN A 40 -18.10 -10.86 -2.76
N ALA A 41 -17.38 -10.80 -3.89
CA ALA A 41 -16.35 -11.78 -4.20
C ALA A 41 -15.22 -11.79 -3.16
N ALA A 42 -14.82 -10.63 -2.65
CA ALA A 42 -13.81 -10.53 -1.58
C ALA A 42 -14.25 -11.23 -0.29
N GLN A 43 -15.53 -11.14 0.08
CA GLN A 43 -16.08 -11.82 1.27
C GLN A 43 -16.09 -13.34 1.12
N GLN A 44 -16.35 -13.85 -0.09
CA GLN A 44 -16.40 -15.29 -0.36
C GLN A 44 -15.02 -15.95 -0.32
N VAL A 45 -13.95 -15.25 -0.74
CA VAL A 45 -12.57 -15.78 -0.72
C VAL A 45 -12.02 -15.91 0.70
N ALA A 46 -12.44 -15.04 1.62
CA ALA A 46 -11.98 -15.06 3.02
C ALA A 46 -12.47 -16.28 3.82
N LEU A 47 -13.44 -17.05 3.32
CA LEU A 47 -14.04 -18.17 4.06
C LEU A 47 -13.17 -19.44 4.12
N ASN A 48 -12.11 -19.54 3.30
CA ASN A 48 -11.28 -20.75 3.18
C ASN A 48 -9.78 -20.50 3.35
N VAL A 49 -9.39 -19.43 4.07
CA VAL A 49 -7.99 -19.14 4.39
C VAL A 49 -7.76 -19.47 5.86
N PRO A 50 -6.78 -20.33 6.21
CA PRO A 50 -6.46 -20.61 7.61
C PRO A 50 -5.98 -19.35 8.32
N GLU A 51 -6.25 -19.25 9.62
CA GLU A 51 -5.82 -18.09 10.41
C GLU A 51 -4.29 -18.08 10.59
N THR A 52 -3.66 -16.95 10.29
CA THR A 52 -2.25 -16.71 10.61
C THR A 52 -2.09 -16.36 12.08
N LYS A 53 -1.61 -17.31 12.89
CA LYS A 53 -1.26 -17.05 14.29
C LYS A 53 0.12 -16.41 14.37
N VAL A 54 0.20 -15.19 14.91
CA VAL A 54 1.45 -14.46 15.14
C VAL A 54 1.78 -14.41 16.62
N THR A 55 2.94 -14.95 17.01
CA THR A 55 3.46 -14.92 18.38
C THR A 55 4.78 -14.16 18.42
N THR A 56 4.98 -13.31 19.41
CA THR A 56 6.28 -12.65 19.67
C THR A 56 6.90 -13.28 20.90
N LEU A 57 8.12 -13.81 20.76
CA LEU A 57 8.88 -14.42 21.85
C LEU A 57 9.49 -13.34 22.77
N GLU A 58 9.95 -13.74 23.96
CA GLU A 58 10.57 -12.83 24.93
C GLU A 58 11.82 -12.11 24.39
N ASN A 59 12.52 -12.73 23.43
CA ASN A 59 13.69 -12.15 22.74
C ASN A 59 13.31 -11.22 21.57
N GLY A 60 12.02 -11.00 21.31
CA GLY A 60 11.53 -10.16 20.21
C GLY A 60 11.38 -10.86 18.85
N LEU A 61 11.73 -12.15 18.73
CA LEU A 61 11.53 -12.89 17.49
C LEU A 61 10.03 -13.16 17.25
N ARG A 62 9.58 -12.90 16.02
CA ARG A 62 8.19 -13.15 15.59
C ARG A 62 8.08 -14.51 14.90
N VAL A 63 7.12 -15.31 15.33
CA VAL A 63 6.75 -16.58 14.72
C VAL A 63 5.34 -16.42 14.15
N SER A 64 5.20 -16.57 12.83
CA SER A 64 3.92 -16.64 12.14
C SER A 64 3.69 -18.07 11.67
N SER A 65 2.55 -18.66 12.02
CA SER A 65 2.20 -20.04 11.67
C SER A 65 0.76 -20.15 11.17
N GLU A 66 0.55 -20.99 10.16
CA GLU A 66 -0.76 -21.34 9.61
C GLU A 66 -0.89 -22.87 9.57
N ASP A 67 -1.98 -23.40 10.11
CA ASP A 67 -2.31 -24.82 9.99
C ASP A 67 -3.27 -25.02 8.81
N ALA A 68 -2.77 -25.63 7.74
CA ALA A 68 -3.53 -25.95 6.54
C ALA A 68 -4.07 -27.39 6.53
N GLY A 69 -3.83 -28.19 7.58
CA GLY A 69 -4.23 -29.61 7.63
C GLY A 69 -3.52 -30.51 6.61
N LEU A 70 -2.38 -30.07 6.08
CA LEU A 70 -1.59 -30.80 5.08
C LEU A 70 -0.49 -31.65 5.74
N THR A 71 -0.03 -32.67 5.02
CA THR A 71 1.05 -33.57 5.49
C THR A 71 2.46 -33.02 5.25
N THR A 72 2.58 -31.96 4.47
CA THR A 72 3.85 -31.26 4.21
C THR A 72 3.77 -29.84 4.74
N CYS A 73 4.93 -29.29 5.09
CA CYS A 73 5.05 -27.91 5.55
C CYS A 73 6.26 -27.24 4.91
N THR A 74 6.24 -25.91 4.88
CA THR A 74 7.40 -25.08 4.58
C THR A 74 7.74 -24.27 5.81
N VAL A 75 9.02 -24.24 6.16
CA VAL A 75 9.54 -23.38 7.23
C VAL A 75 10.53 -22.43 6.60
N GLY A 76 10.41 -21.14 6.91
CA GLY A 76 11.32 -20.10 6.43
C GLY A 76 11.70 -19.14 7.55
N LEU A 77 12.84 -18.47 7.37
CA LEU A 77 13.31 -17.40 8.23
C LEU A 77 13.44 -16.13 7.39
N TRP A 78 12.70 -15.09 7.79
CA TRP A 78 12.77 -13.78 7.16
C TRP A 78 13.52 -12.81 8.07
N ILE A 79 14.54 -12.16 7.53
CA ILE A 79 15.37 -11.20 8.22
C ILE A 79 15.20 -9.85 7.52
N ASP A 80 14.94 -8.79 8.29
CA ASP A 80 14.95 -7.42 7.77
C ASP A 80 16.41 -6.95 7.57
N ALA A 81 17.03 -7.45 6.51
CA ALA A 81 18.41 -7.17 6.11
C ALA A 81 18.54 -7.26 4.58
N GLY A 82 19.65 -6.78 4.04
CA GLY A 82 19.94 -6.84 2.60
C GLY A 82 20.82 -5.67 2.13
N SER A 83 21.10 -5.59 0.82
CA SER A 83 22.04 -4.61 0.26
C SER A 83 21.69 -3.14 0.53
N ARG A 84 20.43 -2.82 0.88
CA ARG A 84 20.04 -1.48 1.34
C ARG A 84 20.82 -1.04 2.60
N TYR A 85 21.20 -2.00 3.44
CA TYR A 85 21.91 -1.75 4.71
C TYR A 85 23.45 -1.87 4.56
N GLU A 86 23.96 -2.03 3.33
CA GLU A 86 25.40 -2.07 3.05
C GLU A 86 25.99 -0.66 2.87
N ASN A 87 27.32 -0.60 2.89
CA ASN A 87 28.15 0.57 2.63
C ASN A 87 29.34 0.20 1.73
N ALA A 88 30.19 1.16 1.40
CA ALA A 88 31.32 0.96 0.49
C ALA A 88 32.30 -0.15 0.92
N ARG A 89 32.40 -0.47 2.22
CA ARG A 89 33.34 -1.48 2.75
C ARG A 89 32.80 -2.90 2.71
N ASN A 90 31.48 -3.08 2.70
CA ASN A 90 30.82 -4.39 2.80
C ASN A 90 29.79 -4.62 1.67
N ASN A 91 29.91 -3.88 0.57
CA ASN A 91 29.08 -4.03 -0.61
C ASN A 91 29.18 -5.47 -1.15
N GLY A 92 28.02 -6.09 -1.37
CA GLY A 92 27.92 -7.47 -1.87
C GLY A 92 27.92 -8.54 -0.78
N THR A 93 27.93 -8.17 0.50
CA THR A 93 27.85 -9.12 1.63
C THR A 93 26.54 -9.88 1.63
N ALA A 94 25.40 -9.24 1.35
CA ALA A 94 24.09 -9.88 1.29
C ALA A 94 24.04 -10.97 0.22
N HIS A 95 24.53 -10.64 -0.99
CA HIS A 95 24.62 -11.60 -2.10
C HIS A 95 25.61 -12.73 -1.79
N PHE A 96 26.75 -12.41 -1.18
CA PHE A 96 27.71 -13.40 -0.76
C PHE A 96 27.13 -14.35 0.31
N LEU A 97 26.42 -13.81 1.31
CA LEU A 97 25.79 -14.59 2.38
C LEU A 97 24.72 -15.54 1.84
N GLU A 98 23.94 -15.12 0.84
CA GLU A 98 22.97 -16.00 0.16
C GLU A 98 23.64 -17.26 -0.40
N HIS A 99 24.80 -17.10 -1.07
CA HIS A 99 25.56 -18.23 -1.60
C HIS A 99 26.27 -19.06 -0.52
N MET A 100 26.52 -18.49 0.65
CA MET A 100 27.18 -19.17 1.76
C MET A 100 26.20 -19.85 2.72
N ALA A 101 24.93 -19.43 2.74
CA ALA A 101 23.91 -19.90 3.69
C ALA A 101 23.69 -21.42 3.67
N PHE A 102 23.94 -22.07 2.52
CA PHE A 102 23.74 -23.51 2.33
C PHE A 102 25.02 -24.30 2.06
N LYS A 103 26.20 -23.72 2.31
CA LYS A 103 27.45 -24.50 2.24
C LYS A 103 27.57 -25.37 3.50
N VAL A 104 27.53 -26.69 3.29
CA VAL A 104 27.90 -27.69 4.29
C VAL A 104 29.43 -27.75 4.36
N ARG A 105 29.95 -27.86 5.58
CA ARG A 105 31.39 -28.02 5.84
C ARG A 105 31.93 -29.32 5.23
#